data_AF-A0A5T6HBY0-F1
#
_entry.id   AF-A0A5T6HBY0-F1
#
_cell.length_a   1.000
_cell.length_b   1.000
_cell.length_c   1.000
_cell.angle_alpha   90.00
_cell.angle_beta   90.00
_cell.angle_gamma   90.00
#
_symmetry.space_group_name_H-M   'P 1'
#
loop_
_entity.id
_entity.type
_entity.pdbx_description
1 polymer ?
#
loop_
_entity_poly.entity_id
_entity_poly.type
_entity_poly.pdbx_seq_one_letter_code
_entity_poly.pdbx_strand_id
1 'polypeptide(L)'
;MATVNVNVRIDAELKKSADEVMQIAGTTPTQAITLLYQYIAENKRLPFVVTTSVKTPKDLLCESSDLLAESLAVISNLQEWTEKPDGIEKSKLMEYYRRLDVLYCCAKEKIYRLENRREAELALNSLNKAMSIIFDAENFGYGLERVTFSKMEQTNLLFAVQDFERKVSWVVSSTIGM
;
A
#
# COMPACT_ATOMS: atom_id res chain seq x y z
N MET A 1 31.27 -11.04 -25.13
CA MET A 1 30.16 -10.06 -25.15
C MET A 1 30.71 -8.72 -25.62
N ALA A 2 30.01 -8.02 -26.51
CA ALA A 2 30.42 -6.69 -26.93
C ALA A 2 30.15 -5.69 -25.80
N THR A 3 31.16 -4.89 -25.44
CA THR A 3 31.00 -3.75 -24.55
C THR A 3 30.45 -2.56 -25.33
N VAL A 4 29.45 -1.89 -24.77
CA VAL A 4 28.82 -0.70 -25.35
C VAL A 4 28.95 0.44 -24.35
N ASN A 5 29.26 1.64 -24.83
CA ASN A 5 29.37 2.83 -23.98
C ASN A 5 27.98 3.47 -23.76
N VAL A 6 27.66 3.81 -22.52
CA VAL A 6 26.46 4.55 -22.14
C VAL A 6 26.87 5.97 -21.73
N ASN A 7 26.28 6.98 -22.36
CA ASN A 7 26.54 8.38 -22.03
C ASN A 7 25.29 9.01 -21.40
N VAL A 8 25.44 9.56 -20.19
CA VAL A 8 24.32 10.12 -19.39
C VAL A 8 24.74 11.47 -18.85
N ARG A 9 23.82 12.45 -18.89
CA ARG A 9 23.99 13.74 -18.20
C ARG A 9 23.33 13.66 -16.84
N ILE A 10 24.08 13.97 -15.79
CA ILE A 10 23.63 13.98 -14.39
C ILE A 10 24.11 15.26 -13.71
N ASP A 11 23.42 15.65 -12.65
CA ASP A 11 23.86 16.77 -11.81
C ASP A 11 25.24 16.50 -11.20
N ALA A 12 26.07 17.54 -11.11
CA ALA A 12 27.47 17.42 -10.71
C ALA A 12 27.64 17.10 -9.21
N GLU A 13 26.79 17.67 -8.35
CA GLU A 13 26.81 17.40 -6.91
C GLU A 13 26.28 15.99 -6.63
N LEU A 14 25.20 15.60 -7.33
CA LEU A 14 24.65 14.25 -7.26
C LEU A 14 25.68 13.20 -7.68
N LYS A 15 26.41 13.44 -8.77
CA LYS A 15 27.50 12.56 -9.22
C LYS A 15 28.54 12.38 -8.13
N LYS A 16 29.02 13.49 -7.57
CA LYS A 16 30.08 13.46 -6.55
C LYS A 16 29.64 12.69 -5.31
N SER A 17 28.44 12.97 -4.81
CA SER A 17 27.89 12.27 -3.64
C SER A 17 27.70 10.77 -3.91
N ALA A 18 27.20 10.40 -5.10
CA ALA A 18 27.04 9.01 -5.48
C ALA A 18 28.39 8.27 -5.58
N ASP A 19 29.41 8.91 -6.18
CA ASP A 19 30.75 8.33 -6.31
C ASP A 19 31.37 8.04 -4.92
N GLU A 20 31.22 8.95 -3.96
CA GLU A 20 31.70 8.78 -2.58
C GLU A 20 31.02 7.58 -1.88
N VAL A 21 29.70 7.46 -2.00
CA VAL A 21 28.94 6.34 -1.40
C VAL A 21 29.29 5.01 -2.06
N MET A 22 29.48 4.99 -3.39
CA MET A 22 29.87 3.78 -4.11
C MET A 22 31.27 3.30 -3.69
N GLN A 23 32.20 4.23 -3.47
CA GLN A 23 33.54 3.91 -2.98
C GLN A 23 33.49 3.27 -1.60
N ILE A 24 32.67 3.80 -0.69
CA ILE A 24 32.44 3.22 0.64
C ILE A 24 31.83 1.81 0.54
N ALA A 25 30.88 1.62 -0.38
CA ALA A 25 30.21 0.35 -0.63
C ALA A 25 31.06 -0.67 -1.42
N GLY A 26 32.30 -0.33 -1.81
CA GLY A 26 33.19 -1.20 -2.56
C GLY A 26 32.74 -1.49 -4.00
N THR A 27 31.95 -0.59 -4.59
CA THR A 27 31.43 -0.73 -5.98
C THR A 27 31.90 0.43 -6.85
N THR A 28 31.86 0.22 -8.17
CA THR A 28 32.17 1.26 -9.16
C THR A 28 30.91 1.71 -9.90
N PRO A 29 30.87 2.93 -10.46
CA PRO A 29 29.74 3.39 -11.28
C PRO A 29 29.40 2.42 -12.41
N THR A 30 30.42 1.86 -13.08
CA THR A 30 30.23 0.86 -14.14
C THR A 30 29.54 -0.41 -13.63
N GLN A 31 29.94 -0.91 -12.46
CA GLN A 31 29.30 -2.09 -11.85
C GLN A 31 27.87 -1.79 -11.43
N ALA A 32 27.63 -0.65 -10.77
CA ALA A 32 26.30 -0.24 -10.36
C ALA A 32 25.33 -0.12 -11.55
N ILE A 33 25.77 0.51 -12.65
CA ILE A 33 24.99 0.61 -13.89
C ILE A 33 24.78 -0.77 -14.50
N THR A 34 25.80 -1.62 -14.54
CA THR A 34 25.66 -2.99 -15.08
C THR A 34 24.61 -3.80 -14.32
N LEU A 35 24.64 -3.75 -12.99
CA LEU A 35 23.66 -4.41 -12.12
C LEU A 35 22.24 -3.86 -12.32
N LEU A 36 22.10 -2.54 -12.51
CA LEU A 36 20.82 -1.91 -12.82
C LEU A 36 20.23 -2.47 -14.13
N TYR A 37 21.02 -2.54 -15.20
CA TYR A 37 20.57 -3.08 -16.48
C TYR A 37 20.23 -4.58 -16.39
N GLN A 38 21.02 -5.35 -15.64
CA GLN A 38 20.72 -6.78 -15.38
C GLN A 38 19.38 -6.93 -14.67
N TYR A 39 19.15 -6.17 -13.60
CA TYR A 39 17.89 -6.22 -12.86
C TYR A 39 16.69 -5.90 -13.77
N ILE A 40 16.78 -4.83 -14.57
CA ILE A 40 15.71 -4.42 -15.49
C ILE A 40 15.46 -5.52 -16.54
N ALA A 41 16.52 -6.10 -17.10
CA ALA A 41 16.42 -7.14 -18.11
C ALA A 41 15.75 -8.41 -17.57
N GLU A 42 16.09 -8.81 -16.34
CA GLU A 42 15.55 -10.02 -15.68
C GLU A 42 14.12 -9.81 -15.16
N ASN A 43 13.85 -8.68 -14.53
CA ASN A 43 12.61 -8.45 -13.78
C ASN A 43 11.57 -7.61 -14.53
N LYS A 44 11.92 -7.07 -15.70
CA LYS A 44 11.05 -6.20 -16.53
C LYS A 44 10.47 -4.98 -15.80
N ARG A 45 11.13 -4.55 -14.71
CA ARG A 45 10.75 -3.38 -13.89
C ARG A 45 11.99 -2.70 -13.31
N LEU A 46 11.85 -1.44 -12.88
CA LEU A 46 12.91 -0.73 -12.15
C LEU A 46 13.05 -1.26 -10.71
N PRO A 47 14.26 -1.28 -10.14
CA PRO A 47 14.50 -1.72 -8.76
C PRO A 47 14.08 -0.67 -7.71
N PHE A 48 13.58 0.47 -8.15
CA PHE A 48 13.07 1.54 -7.31
C PHE A 48 11.85 2.18 -7.97
N VAL A 49 10.97 2.74 -7.14
CA VAL A 49 9.83 3.53 -7.59
C VAL A 49 10.34 4.93 -7.92
N VAL A 50 10.20 5.36 -9.18
CA VAL A 50 10.54 6.73 -9.59
C VAL A 50 9.50 7.66 -8.97
N THR A 51 9.88 8.28 -7.85
CA THR A 51 9.06 9.31 -7.20
C THR A 51 9.65 10.64 -7.61
N THR A 52 9.24 11.20 -8.75
CA THR A 52 9.61 12.55 -9.19
C THR A 52 8.84 13.60 -8.39
N SER A 53 8.96 13.57 -7.07
CA SER A 53 8.59 14.67 -6.19
C SER A 53 9.28 14.51 -4.84
N VAL A 54 9.96 15.58 -4.38
CA VAL A 54 10.27 15.72 -2.97
C VAL A 54 8.94 15.89 -2.27
N LYS A 55 8.48 14.85 -1.57
CA LYS A 55 7.22 14.90 -0.83
C LYS A 55 7.50 15.51 0.54
N THR A 56 6.78 16.59 0.84
CA THR A 56 6.76 17.15 2.18
C THR A 56 6.03 16.19 3.13
N PRO A 57 6.23 16.30 4.45
CA PRO A 57 5.41 15.57 5.42
C PRO A 57 3.90 15.76 5.21
N LYS A 58 3.48 16.95 4.74
CA LYS A 58 2.08 17.24 4.39
C LYS A 58 1.62 16.41 3.19
N ASP A 59 2.43 16.28 2.14
CA ASP A 59 2.10 15.47 0.96
C ASP A 59 1.94 13.99 1.33
N LEU A 60 2.87 13.47 2.15
CA LEU A 60 2.80 12.09 2.65
C LEU A 60 1.54 11.86 3.50
N LEU A 61 1.18 12.85 4.33
CA LEU A 61 -0.01 12.77 5.17
C LEU A 61 -1.29 12.79 4.32
N CYS A 62 -1.41 13.72 3.36
CA CYS A 62 -2.52 13.77 2.41
C CYS A 62 -2.67 12.46 1.64
N GLU A 63 -1.59 11.95 1.04
CA GLU A 63 -1.66 10.69 0.29
C GLU A 63 -2.02 9.49 1.17
N SER A 64 -1.52 9.45 2.41
CA SER A 64 -1.90 8.38 3.36
C SER A 64 -3.37 8.49 3.76
N SER A 65 -3.87 9.71 3.96
CA SER A 65 -5.27 10.02 4.27
C SER A 65 -6.19 9.59 3.13
N ASP A 66 -5.82 9.93 1.89
CA ASP A 66 -6.57 9.56 0.68
C ASP A 66 -6.65 8.03 0.51
N LEU A 67 -5.54 7.31 0.74
CA LEU A 67 -5.52 5.85 0.67
C LEU A 67 -6.38 5.20 1.75
N LEU A 68 -6.38 5.76 2.96
CA LEU A 68 -7.23 5.28 4.06
C LEU A 68 -8.71 5.57 3.79
N ALA A 69 -9.04 6.73 3.23
CA ALA A 69 -10.40 7.09 2.82
C ALA A 69 -10.90 6.20 1.67
N GLU A 70 -10.05 5.91 0.69
CA GLU A 70 -10.38 4.96 -0.38
C GLU A 70 -10.58 3.55 0.17
N SER A 71 -9.72 3.10 1.09
CA SER A 71 -9.87 1.81 1.77
C SER A 71 -11.20 1.71 2.50
N LEU A 72 -11.61 2.80 3.16
CA LEU A 72 -12.89 2.88 3.86
C LEU A 72 -14.06 2.73 2.87
N ALA A 73 -14.03 3.44 1.75
CA ALA A 73 -15.07 3.30 0.73
C ALA A 73 -15.14 1.86 0.17
N VAL A 74 -13.99 1.22 -0.08
CA VAL A 74 -13.92 -0.15 -0.60
C VAL A 74 -14.46 -1.16 0.42
N ILE A 75 -14.09 -1.04 1.69
CA ILE A 75 -14.52 -1.99 2.72
C ILE A 75 -15.98 -1.81 3.13
N SER A 76 -16.49 -0.56 3.15
CA SER A 76 -17.92 -0.29 3.39
C SER A 76 -18.78 -0.88 2.28
N ASN A 77 -18.36 -0.70 1.01
CA ASN A 77 -19.04 -1.35 -0.12
C ASN A 77 -19.01 -2.88 0.01
N LEU A 78 -17.89 -3.46 0.44
CA LEU A 78 -17.80 -4.89 0.67
C LEU A 78 -18.72 -5.37 1.80
N GLN A 79 -18.82 -4.61 2.90
CA GLN A 79 -19.71 -4.90 4.02
C GLN A 79 -21.17 -5.04 3.55
N GLU A 80 -21.65 -4.14 2.68
CA GLU A 80 -23.01 -4.25 2.12
C GLU A 80 -23.25 -5.59 1.39
N TRP A 81 -22.23 -6.15 0.74
CA TRP A 81 -22.34 -7.46 0.10
C TRP A 81 -22.45 -8.60 1.11
N THR A 82 -21.83 -8.47 2.29
CA THR A 82 -21.90 -9.48 3.35
C THR A 82 -23.29 -9.62 3.96
N GLU A 83 -24.11 -8.58 3.84
CA GLU A 83 -25.49 -8.53 4.36
C GLU A 83 -26.50 -9.13 3.37
N LYS A 84 -26.10 -9.41 2.13
CA LYS A 84 -27.00 -9.98 1.11
C LYS A 84 -27.29 -11.46 1.41
N PRO A 85 -28.56 -11.92 1.31
CA PRO A 85 -28.93 -13.31 1.57
C PRO A 85 -28.17 -14.31 0.70
N ASP A 86 -27.92 -13.95 -0.55
CA ASP A 86 -27.25 -14.81 -1.53
C ASP A 86 -25.71 -14.71 -1.44
N GLY A 87 -25.17 -13.86 -0.56
CA GLY A 87 -23.74 -13.60 -0.43
C GLY A 87 -23.10 -12.97 -1.67
N ILE A 88 -21.78 -13.02 -1.72
CA ILE A 88 -20.93 -12.40 -2.76
C ILE A 88 -20.24 -13.48 -3.60
N GLU A 89 -20.11 -13.25 -4.91
CA GLU A 89 -19.28 -14.09 -5.77
C GLU A 89 -17.82 -14.06 -5.31
N LYS A 90 -17.17 -15.23 -5.30
CA LYS A 90 -15.78 -15.35 -4.85
C LYS A 90 -14.82 -14.49 -5.66
N SER A 91 -14.99 -14.43 -6.98
CA SER A 91 -14.18 -13.57 -7.88
C SER A 91 -14.25 -12.12 -7.45
N LYS A 92 -15.46 -11.63 -7.19
CA LYS A 92 -15.73 -10.27 -6.74
C LYS A 92 -15.18 -10.00 -5.33
N LEU A 93 -15.37 -10.94 -4.40
CA LEU A 93 -14.78 -10.85 -3.06
C LEU A 93 -13.25 -10.74 -3.13
N MET A 94 -12.60 -11.56 -3.97
CA MET A 94 -11.16 -11.52 -4.18
C MET A 94 -10.70 -10.22 -4.84
N GLU A 95 -11.51 -9.62 -5.71
CA GLU A 95 -11.25 -8.29 -6.28
C GLU A 95 -11.22 -7.21 -5.19
N TYR A 96 -12.24 -7.18 -4.33
CA TYR A 96 -12.27 -6.28 -3.17
C TYR A 96 -11.08 -6.50 -2.26
N TYR A 97 -10.79 -7.76 -1.90
CA TYR A 97 -9.70 -8.09 -0.99
C TYR A 97 -8.33 -7.69 -1.55
N ARG A 98 -8.06 -7.98 -2.83
CA ARG A 98 -6.81 -7.57 -3.50
C ARG A 98 -6.68 -6.05 -3.56
N ARG A 99 -7.79 -5.34 -3.82
CA ARG A 99 -7.79 -3.88 -3.82
C ARG A 99 -7.46 -3.32 -2.42
N LEU A 100 -8.08 -3.88 -1.38
CA LEU A 100 -7.78 -3.51 0.01
C LEU A 100 -6.33 -3.80 0.39
N ASP A 101 -5.77 -4.93 -0.04
CA ASP A 101 -4.36 -5.30 0.20
C ASP A 101 -3.38 -4.30 -0.43
N VAL A 102 -3.62 -3.92 -1.69
CA VAL A 102 -2.82 -2.89 -2.36
C VAL A 102 -2.90 -1.55 -1.62
N LEU A 103 -4.11 -1.12 -1.25
CA LEU A 103 -4.31 0.14 -0.52
C LEU A 103 -3.64 0.10 0.86
N TYR A 104 -3.77 -1.02 1.59
CA TYR A 104 -3.12 -1.24 2.87
C TYR A 104 -1.60 -1.15 2.75
N CYS A 105 -0.99 -1.86 1.80
CA CYS A 105 0.46 -1.81 1.56
C CYS A 105 0.92 -0.39 1.20
N CYS A 106 0.21 0.29 0.31
CA CYS A 106 0.54 1.65 -0.11
C CYS A 106 0.39 2.67 1.02
N ALA A 107 -0.64 2.54 1.87
CA ALA A 107 -0.84 3.40 3.03
C ALA A 107 0.26 3.16 4.07
N LYS A 108 0.53 1.89 4.39
CA LYS A 108 1.58 1.46 5.32
C LYS A 108 2.94 2.05 4.97
N GLU A 109 3.34 1.97 3.70
CA GLU A 109 4.61 2.52 3.23
C GLU A 109 4.73 4.03 3.50
N LYS A 110 3.67 4.80 3.25
CA LYS A 110 3.68 6.25 3.45
C LYS A 110 3.63 6.63 4.92
N ILE A 111 2.80 5.94 5.70
CA ILE A 111 2.64 6.18 7.14
C ILE A 111 3.96 5.96 7.90
N TYR A 112 4.76 4.96 7.51
CA TYR A 112 6.08 4.74 8.13
C TYR A 112 7.07 5.89 7.94
N ARG A 113 6.86 6.73 6.92
CA ARG A 113 7.70 7.89 6.61
C ARG A 113 7.22 9.17 7.32
N LEU A 114 6.08 9.15 8.03
CA LEU A 114 5.58 10.28 8.80
C LEU A 114 6.31 10.40 10.15
N GLU A 115 6.62 11.63 10.56
CA GLU A 115 7.18 11.91 11.89
C GLU A 115 6.14 11.68 13.00
N ASN A 116 4.92 12.17 12.82
CA ASN A 116 3.80 11.92 13.73
C ASN A 116 2.80 10.96 13.06
N ARG A 117 3.00 9.66 13.30
CA ARG A 117 2.24 8.59 12.62
C ARG A 117 1.17 7.91 13.46
N ARG A 118 0.97 8.34 14.72
CA ARG A 118 0.11 7.63 15.69
C ARG A 118 -1.31 7.40 15.18
N GLU A 119 -2.00 8.46 14.76
CA GLU A 119 -3.39 8.35 14.32
C GLU A 119 -3.53 7.55 13.02
N ALA A 120 -2.59 7.73 12.10
CA ALA A 120 -2.57 7.00 10.84
C ALA A 120 -2.27 5.50 11.05
N GLU A 121 -1.36 5.15 11.98
CA GLU A 121 -1.12 3.76 12.38
C GLU A 121 -2.33 3.12 13.05
N LEU A 122 -3.05 3.87 13.91
CA LEU A 122 -4.29 3.37 14.51
C LEU A 122 -5.33 3.05 13.45
N ALA A 123 -5.51 3.93 12.46
CA ALA A 123 -6.40 3.71 11.31
C ALA A 123 -5.97 2.50 10.47
N LEU A 124 -4.68 2.39 10.14
CA LEU A 124 -4.11 1.27 9.40
C LEU A 124 -4.30 -0.08 10.12
N ASN A 125 -4.16 -0.09 11.45
CA ASN A 125 -4.38 -1.28 12.26
C ASN A 125 -5.85 -1.70 12.31
N SER A 126 -6.80 -0.74 12.36
CA SER A 126 -8.22 -1.07 12.23
C SER A 126 -8.59 -1.60 10.85
N LEU A 127 -8.00 -1.07 9.77
CA LEU A 127 -8.15 -1.63 8.43
C LEU A 127 -7.67 -3.08 8.40
N ASN A 128 -6.47 -3.35 8.92
CA ASN A 128 -5.92 -4.71 8.98
C ASN A 128 -6.86 -5.67 9.74
N LYS A 129 -7.40 -5.23 10.88
CA LYS A 129 -8.35 -6.02 11.66
C LYS A 129 -9.62 -6.35 10.85
N ALA A 130 -10.16 -5.38 10.13
CA ALA A 130 -11.33 -5.60 9.29
C ALA A 130 -11.04 -6.56 8.12
N MET A 131 -9.86 -6.43 7.49
CA MET A 131 -9.40 -7.38 6.47
C MET A 131 -9.20 -8.81 7.02
N SER A 132 -8.67 -8.96 8.24
CA SER A 132 -8.55 -10.27 8.88
C SER A 132 -9.90 -10.94 9.09
N ILE A 133 -10.93 -10.20 9.51
CA ILE A 133 -12.29 -10.75 9.67
C ILE A 133 -12.84 -11.29 8.34
N ILE A 134 -12.55 -10.61 7.22
CA ILE A 134 -12.96 -11.07 5.88
C ILE A 134 -12.20 -12.35 5.50
N PHE A 135 -10.90 -12.40 5.79
CA PHE A 135 -10.04 -13.54 5.47
C PHE A 135 -10.36 -14.78 6.32
N ASP A 136 -10.68 -14.57 7.60
CA ASP A 136 -10.97 -15.62 8.57
C ASP A 136 -12.42 -16.14 8.48
N ALA A 137 -13.25 -15.58 7.59
CA ALA A 137 -14.63 -16.02 7.43
C ALA A 137 -14.71 -17.50 7.04
N GLU A 138 -15.61 -18.27 7.65
CA GLU A 138 -15.63 -19.74 7.56
C GLU A 138 -15.77 -20.25 6.11
N ASN A 139 -16.42 -19.47 5.24
CA ASN A 139 -16.62 -19.77 3.82
C ASN A 139 -15.53 -19.21 2.90
N PHE A 140 -14.47 -18.60 3.46
CA PHE A 140 -13.32 -18.10 2.73
C PHE A 140 -12.37 -19.27 2.39
N GLY A 141 -12.72 -20.11 1.42
CA GLY A 141 -11.75 -21.07 0.86
C GLY A 141 -12.23 -22.40 0.29
N TYR A 142 -13.46 -22.85 0.51
CA TYR A 142 -13.84 -24.24 0.22
C TYR A 142 -14.52 -24.46 -1.15
N GLY A 143 -13.90 -24.04 -2.25
CA GLY A 143 -14.38 -24.36 -3.61
C GLY A 143 -15.77 -23.80 -3.97
N LEU A 144 -16.39 -23.00 -3.10
CA LEU A 144 -17.69 -22.38 -3.32
C LEU A 144 -17.57 -21.19 -4.28
N GLU A 145 -18.51 -21.09 -5.22
CA GLU A 145 -18.61 -19.95 -6.14
C GLU A 145 -19.07 -18.67 -5.44
N ARG A 146 -19.81 -18.81 -4.33
CA ARG A 146 -20.34 -17.71 -3.52
C ARG A 146 -19.97 -17.89 -2.05
N VAL A 147 -19.68 -16.77 -1.40
CA VAL A 147 -19.30 -16.68 0.00
C VAL A 147 -20.42 -15.97 0.76
N THR A 148 -20.95 -16.63 1.77
CA THR A 148 -21.91 -16.07 2.71
C THR A 148 -21.25 -15.84 4.06
N PHE A 149 -21.73 -14.84 4.77
CA PHE A 149 -21.26 -14.48 6.11
C PHE A 149 -22.38 -14.80 7.10
N SER A 150 -22.04 -15.47 8.19
CA SER A 150 -22.91 -15.68 9.34
C SER A 150 -23.27 -14.33 10.00
N LYS A 151 -24.33 -14.33 10.81
CA LYS A 151 -24.73 -13.11 11.52
C LYS A 151 -23.64 -12.59 12.47
N MET A 152 -22.85 -13.50 13.04
CA MET A 152 -21.72 -13.16 13.89
C MET A 152 -20.61 -12.46 13.08
N GLU A 153 -20.21 -13.03 11.94
CA GLU A 153 -19.18 -12.44 11.07
C GLU A 153 -19.61 -11.07 10.52
N GLN A 154 -20.86 -10.93 10.09
CA GLN A 154 -21.43 -9.65 9.67
C GLN A 154 -21.33 -8.59 10.78
N THR A 155 -21.68 -8.97 12.01
CA THR A 155 -21.65 -8.07 13.17
C THR A 155 -20.21 -7.69 13.54
N ASN A 156 -19.28 -8.64 13.51
CA ASN A 156 -17.87 -8.39 13.75
C ASN A 156 -17.27 -7.46 12.70
N LEU A 157 -17.60 -7.68 11.42
CA LEU A 157 -17.15 -6.84 10.32
C LEU A 157 -17.72 -5.42 10.44
N LEU A 158 -19.02 -5.27 10.71
CA LEU A 158 -19.66 -3.97 10.95
C LEU A 158 -18.94 -3.17 12.03
N PHE A 159 -18.67 -3.77 13.20
CA PHE A 159 -17.94 -3.08 14.27
C PHE A 159 -16.51 -2.72 13.89
N ALA A 160 -15.83 -3.57 13.12
CA ALA A 160 -14.48 -3.28 12.65
C ALA A 160 -14.45 -2.13 11.63
N VAL A 161 -15.43 -2.08 10.71
CA VAL A 161 -15.59 -1.00 9.72
C VAL A 161 -15.93 0.32 10.43
N GLN A 162 -16.86 0.32 11.39
CA GLN A 162 -17.18 1.52 12.19
C GLN A 162 -15.98 2.02 13.00
N ASP A 163 -15.19 1.12 13.57
CA ASP A 163 -13.97 1.50 14.29
C ASP A 163 -12.94 2.12 13.34
N PHE A 164 -12.79 1.55 12.15
CA PHE A 164 -11.93 2.09 11.11
C PHE A 164 -12.39 3.47 10.64
N GLU A 165 -13.68 3.64 10.34
CA GLU A 165 -14.29 4.91 9.93
C GLU A 165 -13.98 6.04 10.92
N ARG A 166 -14.15 5.78 12.23
CA ARG A 166 -13.85 6.77 13.27
C ARG A 166 -12.39 7.21 13.21
N LYS A 167 -11.47 6.26 13.06
CA LYS A 167 -10.02 6.54 13.02
C LYS A 167 -9.62 7.26 11.72
N VAL A 168 -10.20 6.90 10.58
CA VAL A 168 -10.01 7.64 9.32
C VAL A 168 -10.50 9.08 9.47
N SER A 169 -11.66 9.30 10.09
CA SER A 169 -12.19 10.66 10.32
C SER A 169 -11.24 11.52 11.17
N TRP A 170 -10.57 10.93 12.16
CA TRP A 170 -9.52 11.61 12.93
C TRP A 170 -8.29 11.97 12.08
N VAL A 171 -7.83 11.06 11.23
CA VAL A 171 -6.70 11.32 10.32
C VAL A 171 -7.05 12.42 9.32
N VAL A 172 -8.25 12.35 8.72
CA VAL A 172 -8.74 13.32 7.72
C VAL A 172 -8.93 14.70 8.33
N SER A 173 -9.53 14.81 9.53
CA SER A 173 -9.68 16.09 10.21
C SER A 173 -8.34 16.70 10.61
N SER A 174 -7.37 15.88 11.01
CA SER A 174 -6.00 16.32 11.29
C SER A 174 -5.28 16.88 10.05
N THR A 175 -5.57 16.36 8.85
CA THR A 175 -5.06 16.92 7.59
C THR A 175 -5.69 18.26 7.20
N ILE A 176 -6.97 18.50 7.53
CA ILE A 176 -7.68 19.73 7.15
C ILE A 176 -7.35 20.90 8.10
N GLY A 177 -7.00 20.60 9.35
CA GLY A 177 -6.64 21.59 10.37
C GLY A 177 -5.19 22.11 10.33
N MET A 178 -4.36 21.67 9.38
CA MET A 178 -2.95 22.07 9.19
C MET A 178 -2.71 22.87 7.92
#